data_AF-A0A4Q5TC76-F1
#
_entry.id   AF-A0A4Q5TC76-F1
#
_cell.length_a   1.000
_cell.length_b   1.000
_cell.length_c   1.000
_cell.angle_alpha   90.00
_cell.angle_beta   90.00
_cell.angle_gamma   90.00
#
_symmetry.space_group_name_H-M   'P 1'
#
loop_
_entity.id
_entity.type
_entity.pdbx_description
1 polymer ?
#
loop_
_entity_poly.entity_id
_entity_poly.type
_entity_poly.pdbx_seq_one_letter_code
_entity_poly.pdbx_strand_id
1 'polypeptide(L)'
;MNFKKYILIACLPLLVLTACEKDLSGDTDFLETGAAPDSLSVMFDITQDNTGKVTITPNGNGVTSYDIFFGDATTTPANLQPGRSAQHTYAEGAYTVKVVAHGIGGQTTELTKPLTVTFRAPENLEVTSAIDPANNFKLNVSATALYETNFRVTFGDVPNEIPRSFLEGETVNHVYATTGT
;
A
#
# COMPACT_ATOMS: atom_id res chain seq x y z
N MET A 1 -21.10 68.07 -46.39
CA MET A 1 -21.63 66.92 -45.60
C MET A 1 -21.05 65.64 -46.21
N ASN A 2 -19.97 65.11 -45.63
CA ASN A 2 -19.13 64.05 -46.21
C ASN A 2 -19.48 62.69 -45.59
N PHE A 3 -20.38 61.93 -46.23
CA PHE A 3 -20.88 60.64 -45.74
C PHE A 3 -20.06 59.42 -46.23
N LYS A 4 -18.88 59.62 -46.83
CA LYS A 4 -18.09 58.55 -47.50
C LYS A 4 -16.84 58.10 -46.72
N LYS A 5 -16.91 57.97 -45.39
CA LYS A 5 -15.76 57.46 -44.61
C LYS A 5 -16.05 56.26 -43.69
N TYR A 6 -17.29 55.79 -43.59
CA TYR A 6 -17.66 54.73 -42.63
C TYR A 6 -18.29 53.47 -43.25
N ILE A 7 -18.07 53.21 -44.56
CA ILE A 7 -18.62 52.02 -45.25
C ILE A 7 -17.53 51.01 -45.66
N LEU A 8 -16.27 51.24 -45.26
CA LEU A 8 -15.13 50.37 -45.61
C LEU A 8 -14.35 49.82 -44.40
N ILE A 9 -14.92 49.93 -43.18
CA ILE A 9 -14.32 49.43 -41.92
C ILE A 9 -15.33 48.52 -41.19
N ALA A 10 -16.07 47.71 -41.94
CA ALA A 10 -17.02 46.76 -41.35
C ALA A 10 -17.10 45.43 -42.10
N CYS A 11 -16.06 45.09 -42.87
CA CYS A 11 -15.96 43.79 -43.52
C CYS A 11 -14.48 43.42 -43.62
N LEU A 12 -14.11 42.29 -43.02
CA LEU A 12 -12.77 41.67 -42.92
C LEU A 12 -11.92 42.15 -41.71
N PRO A 13 -11.62 41.27 -40.72
CA PRO A 13 -11.41 39.83 -40.89
C PRO A 13 -12.36 38.97 -40.03
N LEU A 14 -13.31 38.32 -40.69
CA LEU A 14 -14.00 37.11 -40.22
C LEU A 14 -13.26 35.87 -40.77
N LEU A 15 -11.94 35.79 -40.55
CA LEU A 15 -11.11 34.72 -41.12
C LEU A 15 -9.87 34.39 -40.29
N VAL A 16 -10.04 34.26 -38.96
CA VAL A 16 -9.03 33.63 -38.09
C VAL A 16 -9.72 32.65 -37.14
N LEU A 17 -10.39 31.65 -37.71
CA LEU A 17 -10.68 30.39 -37.03
C LEU A 17 -9.82 29.31 -37.71
N THR A 18 -8.52 29.55 -37.85
CA THR A 18 -7.59 28.44 -38.05
C THR A 18 -7.52 27.73 -36.71
N ALA A 19 -8.21 26.59 -36.65
CA ALA A 19 -8.12 25.64 -35.58
C ALA A 19 -6.67 25.52 -35.11
N CYS A 20 -6.42 25.85 -33.84
CA CYS A 20 -5.44 25.08 -33.12
C CYS A 20 -6.02 23.65 -33.13
N GLU A 21 -5.63 22.85 -34.11
CA GLU A 21 -5.46 21.43 -33.83
C GLU A 21 -4.41 21.42 -32.72
N LYS A 22 -4.91 21.46 -31.49
CA LYS A 22 -4.10 21.04 -30.36
C LYS A 22 -3.91 19.57 -30.67
N ASP A 23 -2.78 19.24 -31.31
CA ASP A 23 -2.30 17.88 -31.44
C ASP A 23 -2.31 17.30 -30.03
N LEU A 24 -3.43 16.64 -29.71
CA LEU A 24 -3.66 15.85 -28.51
C LEU A 24 -3.09 14.44 -28.72
N SER A 25 -2.17 14.31 -29.68
CA SER A 25 -1.27 13.18 -29.81
C SER A 25 -0.14 13.34 -28.81
N GLY A 26 -0.49 13.49 -27.54
CA GLY A 26 0.44 13.12 -26.47
C GLY A 26 0.56 11.60 -26.57
N ASP A 27 1.68 11.15 -27.15
CA ASP A 27 2.07 9.75 -27.24
C ASP A 27 2.12 9.16 -25.83
N THR A 28 0.95 8.72 -25.35
CA THR A 28 0.72 8.12 -24.02
C THR A 28 0.78 6.61 -24.12
N ASP A 29 1.28 6.08 -25.24
CA ASP A 29 1.51 4.66 -25.50
C ASP A 29 2.46 4.05 -24.45
N PHE A 30 3.32 4.86 -23.83
CA PHE A 30 4.12 4.48 -22.66
C PHE A 30 3.26 4.17 -21.41
N LEU A 31 2.13 4.85 -21.23
CA LEU A 31 1.23 4.60 -20.10
C LEU A 31 0.44 3.30 -20.32
N GLU A 32 -0.03 3.03 -21.53
CA GLU A 32 -0.73 1.78 -21.89
C GLU A 32 0.17 0.52 -21.75
N THR A 33 1.49 0.70 -21.72
CA THR A 33 2.48 -0.38 -21.52
C THR A 33 2.98 -0.53 -20.09
N GLY A 34 2.44 0.25 -19.14
CA GLY A 34 2.80 0.15 -17.72
C GLY A 34 2.46 -1.23 -17.13
N ALA A 35 3.49 -1.93 -16.61
CA ALA A 35 3.30 -3.21 -15.94
C ALA A 35 2.35 -3.08 -14.72
N ALA A 36 1.60 -4.14 -14.43
CA ALA A 36 0.78 -4.20 -13.23
C ALA A 36 1.66 -4.14 -11.97
N PRO A 37 1.16 -3.54 -10.87
CA PRO A 37 1.89 -3.56 -9.61
C PRO A 37 2.28 -4.98 -9.15
N ASP A 38 3.42 -5.09 -8.48
CA ASP A 38 3.91 -6.37 -7.94
C ASP A 38 4.37 -6.25 -6.48
N SER A 39 4.77 -7.39 -5.90
CA SER A 39 5.37 -7.47 -4.56
C SER A 39 4.50 -6.84 -3.45
N LEU A 40 3.18 -6.98 -3.57
CA LEU A 40 2.24 -6.41 -2.62
C LEU A 40 2.40 -7.02 -1.23
N SER A 41 2.39 -6.17 -0.22
CA SER A 41 2.31 -6.53 1.19
C SER A 41 1.47 -5.50 1.94
N VAL A 42 1.02 -5.87 3.13
CA VAL A 42 0.29 -4.96 4.02
C VAL A 42 0.68 -5.28 5.45
N MET A 43 0.89 -4.23 6.24
CA MET A 43 1.14 -4.32 7.68
C MET A 43 -0.07 -3.81 8.45
N PHE A 44 -0.42 -4.50 9.52
CA PHE A 44 -1.43 -4.09 10.48
C PHE A 44 -0.76 -3.77 11.82
N ASP A 45 -1.00 -2.58 12.35
CA ASP A 45 -0.58 -2.19 13.70
C ASP A 45 -1.80 -1.78 14.53
N ILE A 46 -2.09 -2.54 15.59
CA ILE A 46 -3.26 -2.32 16.45
C ILE A 46 -2.81 -1.77 17.79
N THR A 47 -3.51 -0.73 18.25
CA THR A 47 -3.29 -0.21 19.60
C THR A 47 -3.79 -1.19 20.65
N GLN A 48 -2.93 -1.49 21.62
CA GLN A 48 -3.21 -2.42 22.72
C GLN A 48 -3.98 -1.75 23.88
N ASP A 49 -4.75 -0.71 23.58
CA ASP A 49 -5.54 0.10 24.52
C ASP A 49 -7.04 -0.25 24.50
N ASN A 50 -7.37 -1.39 23.89
CA ASN A 50 -8.74 -1.87 23.67
C ASN A 50 -9.64 -0.90 22.88
N THR A 51 -9.07 0.05 22.13
CA THR A 51 -9.87 0.94 21.28
C THR A 51 -10.26 0.31 19.95
N GLY A 52 -9.58 -0.77 19.55
CA GLY A 52 -9.78 -1.39 18.23
C GLY A 52 -9.22 -0.56 17.08
N LYS A 53 -8.36 0.42 17.38
CA LYS A 53 -7.75 1.29 16.37
C LYS A 53 -6.60 0.55 15.66
N VAL A 54 -6.75 0.41 14.35
CA VAL A 54 -5.82 -0.30 13.47
C VAL A 54 -5.24 0.68 12.48
N THR A 55 -3.92 0.69 12.36
CA THR A 55 -3.17 1.37 11.31
C THR A 55 -2.82 0.36 10.24
N ILE A 56 -3.24 0.62 9.01
CA ILE A 56 -3.05 -0.25 7.86
C ILE A 56 -2.08 0.44 6.90
N THR A 57 -0.94 -0.21 6.64
CA THR A 57 0.13 0.32 5.80
C THR A 57 0.40 -0.64 4.64
N PRO A 58 -0.12 -0.34 3.43
CA PRO A 58 0.17 -1.14 2.25
C PRO A 58 1.55 -0.81 1.67
N ASN A 59 2.14 -1.77 0.96
CA ASN A 59 3.38 -1.61 0.21
C ASN A 59 3.34 -2.45 -1.07
N GLY A 60 4.14 -2.08 -2.07
CA GLY A 60 4.16 -2.69 -3.39
C GLY A 60 4.97 -1.86 -4.38
N ASN A 61 5.43 -2.49 -5.46
CA ASN A 61 6.21 -1.86 -6.51
C ASN A 61 5.32 -1.39 -7.66
N GLY A 62 5.71 -0.28 -8.30
CA GLY A 62 4.99 0.26 -9.45
C GLY A 62 3.61 0.85 -9.14
N VAL A 63 3.32 1.14 -7.86
CA VAL A 63 2.02 1.62 -7.40
C VAL A 63 1.93 3.15 -7.43
N THR A 64 0.81 3.66 -7.93
CA THR A 64 0.45 5.09 -7.93
C THR A 64 -0.59 5.42 -6.86
N SER A 65 -1.47 4.48 -6.52
CA SER A 65 -2.43 4.60 -5.41
C SER A 65 -2.90 3.23 -4.91
N TYR A 66 -3.45 3.22 -3.69
CA TYR A 66 -4.07 2.04 -3.09
C TYR A 66 -5.51 2.34 -2.70
N ASP A 67 -6.40 1.37 -2.89
CA ASP A 67 -7.72 1.33 -2.25
C ASP A 67 -7.73 0.23 -1.20
N ILE A 68 -8.05 0.60 0.04
CA ILE A 68 -8.17 -0.33 1.16
C ILE A 68 -9.64 -0.55 1.49
N PHE A 69 -10.07 -1.80 1.36
CA PHE A 69 -11.35 -2.29 1.81
C PHE A 69 -11.17 -2.96 3.16
N PHE A 70 -11.79 -2.40 4.19
CA PHE A 70 -11.60 -2.81 5.59
C PHE A 70 -12.19 -4.20 5.90
N GLY A 71 -13.13 -4.69 5.09
CA GLY A 71 -13.74 -6.00 5.28
C GLY A 71 -14.79 -6.05 6.40
N ASP A 72 -15.18 -4.89 6.94
CA ASP A 72 -16.32 -4.72 7.83
C ASP A 72 -17.54 -4.16 7.07
N ALA A 73 -18.49 -3.54 7.76
CA ALA A 73 -19.67 -2.92 7.13
C ALA A 73 -19.36 -1.62 6.35
N THR A 74 -18.10 -1.15 6.35
CA THR A 74 -17.70 0.07 5.66
C THR A 74 -17.64 -0.18 4.16
N THR A 75 -18.51 0.49 3.40
CA THR A 75 -18.61 0.31 1.94
C THR A 75 -17.65 1.19 1.15
N THR A 76 -17.16 2.27 1.73
CA THR A 76 -16.26 3.21 1.05
C THR A 76 -14.81 2.83 1.34
N PRO A 77 -14.01 2.47 0.33
CA PRO A 77 -12.60 2.19 0.55
C PRO A 77 -11.82 3.46 0.90
N ALA A 78 -10.74 3.30 1.65
CA ALA A 78 -9.79 4.38 1.85
C ALA A 78 -8.80 4.43 0.68
N ASN A 79 -8.75 5.57 0.00
CA ASN A 79 -7.76 5.82 -1.05
C ASN A 79 -6.48 6.40 -0.42
N LEU A 80 -5.33 5.79 -0.72
CA LEU A 80 -4.03 6.17 -0.18
C LEU A 80 -3.00 6.39 -1.28
N GLN A 81 -2.14 7.38 -1.07
CA GLN A 81 -0.91 7.52 -1.83
C GLN A 81 0.16 6.54 -1.32
N PRO A 82 1.12 6.13 -2.16
CA PRO A 82 2.27 5.34 -1.73
C PRO A 82 3.00 5.97 -0.54
N GLY A 83 3.38 5.13 0.43
CA GLY A 83 4.02 5.56 1.68
C GLY A 83 3.07 6.17 2.73
N ARG A 84 1.76 6.17 2.49
CA ARG A 84 0.74 6.56 3.47
C ARG A 84 0.08 5.35 4.13
N SER A 85 -0.72 5.63 5.14
CA SER A 85 -1.40 4.61 5.94
C SER A 85 -2.83 5.06 6.22
N ALA A 86 -3.75 4.10 6.32
CA ALA A 86 -5.11 4.35 6.77
C ALA A 86 -5.22 4.01 8.26
N GLN A 87 -6.07 4.73 8.98
CA GLN A 87 -6.49 4.36 10.33
C GLN A 87 -7.97 4.01 10.29
N HIS A 88 -8.33 2.88 10.88
CA HIS A 88 -9.72 2.43 11.00
C HIS A 88 -9.96 1.83 12.39
N THR A 89 -11.17 1.97 12.90
CA THR A 89 -11.53 1.43 14.22
C THR A 89 -12.48 0.26 14.03
N TYR A 90 -12.08 -0.92 14.48
CA TYR A 90 -12.86 -2.14 14.37
C TYR A 90 -13.44 -2.54 15.72
N ALA A 91 -14.56 -3.26 15.67
CA ALA A 91 -15.01 -4.05 16.81
C ALA A 91 -14.16 -5.33 16.93
N GLU A 92 -14.29 -6.05 18.04
CA GLU A 92 -13.71 -7.39 18.16
C GLU A 92 -14.34 -8.33 17.13
N GLY A 93 -13.49 -9.03 16.38
CA GLY A 93 -13.93 -9.86 15.27
C GLY A 93 -12.78 -10.27 14.35
N ALA A 94 -13.12 -11.12 13.38
CA ALA A 94 -12.23 -11.50 12.29
C ALA A 94 -12.70 -10.81 11.01
N TYR A 95 -11.76 -10.20 10.30
CA TYR A 95 -11.99 -9.40 9.10
C TYR A 95 -11.07 -9.86 7.97
N THR A 96 -11.50 -9.60 6.74
CA THR A 96 -10.72 -9.89 5.54
C THR A 96 -10.45 -8.57 4.83
N VAL A 97 -9.26 -8.01 5.06
CA VAL A 97 -8.87 -6.73 4.47
C VAL A 97 -8.38 -6.98 3.04
N LYS A 98 -8.95 -6.24 2.08
CA LYS A 98 -8.52 -6.26 0.68
C LYS A 98 -7.84 -4.96 0.31
N VAL A 99 -6.67 -5.06 -0.29
CA VAL A 99 -5.88 -3.96 -0.84
C VAL A 99 -5.88 -4.09 -2.35
N VAL A 100 -6.31 -3.04 -3.05
CA VAL A 100 -6.22 -2.94 -4.51
C VAL A 100 -5.17 -1.87 -4.83
N ALA A 101 -4.07 -2.28 -5.47
CA ALA A 101 -3.03 -1.37 -5.89
C ALA A 101 -3.20 -1.01 -7.36
N HIS A 102 -3.09 0.28 -7.66
CA HIS A 102 -3.22 0.82 -9.00
C HIS A 102 -1.85 1.18 -9.55
N GLY A 103 -1.56 0.74 -10.78
CA GLY A 103 -0.35 1.09 -11.51
C GLY A 103 -0.49 2.37 -12.31
N ILE A 104 0.62 2.86 -12.86
CA ILE A 104 0.63 4.06 -13.72
C ILE A 104 -0.10 3.82 -15.06
N GLY A 105 -0.12 2.57 -15.53
CA GLY A 105 -0.80 2.17 -16.75
C GLY A 105 -2.24 1.70 -16.58
N GLY A 106 -2.87 2.00 -15.43
CA GLY A 106 -4.27 1.62 -15.14
C GLY A 106 -4.47 0.15 -14.74
N GLN A 107 -3.44 -0.70 -14.88
CA GLN A 107 -3.45 -2.07 -14.39
C GLN A 107 -3.51 -2.12 -12.87
N THR A 108 -4.18 -3.14 -12.32
CA THR A 108 -4.34 -3.32 -10.88
C THR A 108 -3.92 -4.69 -10.41
N THR A 109 -3.50 -4.75 -9.14
CA THR A 109 -3.17 -6.01 -8.46
C THR A 109 -3.82 -5.99 -7.08
N GLU A 110 -4.43 -7.12 -6.69
CA GLU A 110 -5.14 -7.24 -5.42
C GLU A 110 -4.36 -8.11 -4.43
N LEU A 111 -4.42 -7.75 -3.15
CA LEU A 111 -3.93 -8.53 -2.01
C LEU A 111 -5.04 -8.63 -0.97
N THR A 112 -5.26 -9.83 -0.45
CA THR A 112 -6.20 -10.05 0.66
C THR A 112 -5.45 -10.64 1.86
N LYS A 113 -5.66 -10.08 3.04
CA LYS A 113 -5.05 -10.57 4.30
C LYS A 113 -6.11 -10.64 5.41
N PRO A 114 -6.09 -11.71 6.23
CA PRO A 114 -6.93 -11.77 7.43
C PRO A 114 -6.45 -10.77 8.47
N LEU A 115 -7.39 -10.23 9.23
CA LEU A 115 -7.16 -9.33 10.36
C LEU A 115 -8.01 -9.81 11.53
N THR A 116 -7.37 -10.18 12.64
CA THR A 116 -8.06 -10.51 13.89
C THR A 116 -7.94 -9.33 14.85
N VAL A 117 -9.07 -8.83 15.31
CA VAL A 117 -9.14 -7.77 16.32
C VAL A 117 -9.75 -8.37 17.57
N THR A 118 -9.04 -8.28 18.67
CA THR A 118 -9.48 -8.83 19.96
C THR A 118 -8.94 -7.98 21.10
N PHE A 119 -9.72 -7.88 22.17
CA PHE A 119 -9.32 -7.21 23.40
C PHE A 119 -8.80 -8.19 24.45
N ARG A 120 -8.53 -9.42 24.01
CA ARG A 120 -7.88 -10.46 24.80
C ARG A 120 -6.38 -10.43 24.52
N ALA A 121 -5.60 -10.73 25.56
CA ALA A 121 -4.17 -10.94 25.37
C ALA A 121 -3.96 -12.15 24.44
N PRO A 122 -2.94 -12.11 23.56
CA PRO A 122 -2.58 -13.27 22.75
C PRO A 122 -2.24 -14.49 23.61
N GLU A 123 -2.63 -15.67 23.16
CA GLU A 123 -2.42 -16.94 23.86
C GLU A 123 -1.70 -17.95 22.96
N ASN A 124 -1.07 -18.94 23.57
CA ASN A 124 -0.43 -20.06 22.85
C ASN A 124 0.58 -19.62 21.78
N LEU A 125 1.45 -18.67 22.13
CA LEU A 125 2.55 -18.26 21.24
C LEU A 125 3.47 -19.46 20.96
N GLU A 126 3.57 -19.82 19.69
CA GLU A 126 4.49 -20.82 19.17
C GLU A 126 5.44 -20.12 18.20
N VAL A 127 6.74 -20.23 18.48
CA VAL A 127 7.80 -19.62 17.65
C VAL A 127 8.56 -20.73 16.96
N THR A 128 8.64 -20.66 15.63
CA THR A 128 9.46 -21.55 14.82
C THR A 128 10.68 -20.77 14.35
N SER A 129 11.88 -21.30 14.62
CA SER A 129 13.13 -20.73 14.15
C SER A 129 14.01 -21.79 13.52
N ALA A 130 14.62 -21.45 12.38
CA ALA A 130 15.46 -22.38 11.62
C ALA A 130 16.61 -21.64 10.93
N ILE A 131 17.80 -22.22 11.00
CA ILE A 131 18.96 -21.75 10.21
C ILE A 131 18.72 -22.10 8.74
N ASP A 132 18.99 -21.15 7.85
CA ASP A 132 18.87 -21.33 6.41
C ASP A 132 19.83 -22.44 5.93
N PRO A 133 19.35 -23.45 5.19
CA PRO A 133 20.20 -24.56 4.75
C PRO A 133 21.31 -24.13 3.79
N ALA A 134 21.17 -22.98 3.12
CA ALA A 134 22.18 -22.42 2.21
C ALA A 134 23.11 -21.39 2.89
N ASN A 135 22.74 -20.86 4.06
CA ASN A 135 23.53 -19.87 4.78
C ASN A 135 23.42 -20.08 6.31
N ASN A 136 24.49 -20.61 6.90
CA ASN A 136 24.60 -20.88 8.33
C ASN A 136 24.54 -19.63 9.23
N PHE A 137 24.65 -18.42 8.66
CA PHE A 137 24.50 -17.17 9.39
C PHE A 137 23.07 -16.61 9.34
N LYS A 138 22.20 -17.16 8.48
CA LYS A 138 20.84 -16.65 8.28
C LYS A 138 19.84 -17.43 9.12
N LEU A 139 19.16 -16.73 10.02
CA LEU A 139 18.06 -17.26 10.82
C LEU A 139 16.74 -16.84 10.19
N ASN A 140 15.85 -17.81 9.97
CA ASN A 140 14.46 -17.59 9.59
C ASN A 140 13.58 -17.80 10.82
N VAL A 141 12.65 -16.88 11.05
CA VAL A 141 11.72 -16.88 12.19
C VAL A 141 10.29 -16.70 11.67
N SER A 142 9.40 -17.55 12.15
CA SER A 142 7.95 -17.40 12.02
C SER A 142 7.29 -17.66 13.38
N ALA A 143 6.05 -17.22 13.53
CA ALA A 143 5.29 -17.42 14.75
C ALA A 143 3.81 -17.62 14.45
N THR A 144 3.14 -18.31 15.35
CA THR A 144 1.69 -18.49 15.40
C THR A 144 1.21 -18.23 16.83
N ALA A 145 0.01 -17.68 16.98
CA ALA A 145 -0.60 -17.44 18.28
C ALA A 145 -2.10 -17.26 18.12
N LEU A 146 -2.86 -17.55 19.18
CA LEU A 146 -4.27 -17.20 19.24
C LEU A 146 -4.43 -15.73 19.60
N TYR A 147 -5.46 -15.10 19.04
CA TYR A 147 -5.85 -13.72 19.38
C TYR A 147 -4.75 -12.68 19.12
N GLU A 148 -3.85 -12.99 18.18
CA GLU A 148 -2.78 -12.09 17.76
C GLU A 148 -3.25 -11.17 16.64
N THR A 149 -2.40 -10.21 16.31
CA THR A 149 -2.59 -9.26 15.22
C THR A 149 -1.32 -9.12 14.39
N ASN A 150 -0.20 -8.96 15.09
CA ASN A 150 1.14 -9.07 14.53
C ASN A 150 2.10 -9.64 15.59
N PHE A 151 3.27 -10.03 15.12
CA PHE A 151 4.41 -10.39 15.94
C PHE A 151 5.50 -9.33 15.82
N ARG A 152 6.32 -9.21 16.87
CA ARG A 152 7.52 -8.36 16.88
C ARG A 152 8.72 -9.19 17.29
N VAL A 153 9.80 -9.10 16.52
CA VAL A 153 11.06 -9.82 16.79
C VAL A 153 12.24 -8.87 16.91
N THR A 154 13.14 -9.17 17.82
CA THR A 154 14.49 -8.60 17.94
C THR A 154 15.48 -9.75 17.90
N PHE A 155 16.54 -9.63 17.10
CA PHE A 155 17.55 -10.68 16.91
C PHE A 155 18.71 -10.59 17.91
N GLY A 156 18.84 -9.46 18.62
CA GLY A 156 19.66 -9.33 19.82
C GLY A 156 21.15 -9.12 19.57
N ASP A 157 21.59 -8.96 18.33
CA ASP A 157 22.99 -8.70 17.96
C ASP A 157 23.33 -7.20 17.84
N VAL A 158 22.31 -6.34 17.81
CA VAL A 158 22.48 -4.87 17.74
C VAL A 158 22.01 -4.21 19.05
N PRO A 159 22.82 -3.35 19.68
CA PRO A 159 22.37 -2.56 20.82
C PRO A 159 21.18 -1.65 20.44
N ASN A 160 20.14 -1.63 21.29
CA ASN A 160 18.90 -0.86 21.07
C ASN A 160 18.20 -1.18 19.73
N GLU A 161 18.16 -2.45 19.35
CA GLU A 161 17.47 -2.91 18.14
C GLU A 161 15.98 -2.50 18.15
N ILE A 162 15.53 -1.92 17.04
CA ILE A 162 14.11 -1.64 16.83
C ILE A 162 13.43 -2.95 16.42
N PRO A 163 12.40 -3.42 17.13
CA PRO A 163 11.72 -4.67 16.77
C PRO A 163 11.14 -4.61 15.37
N ARG A 164 11.30 -5.70 14.61
CA ARG A 164 10.66 -5.87 13.31
C ARG A 164 9.30 -6.51 13.48
N SER A 165 8.25 -5.88 12.93
CA SER A 165 6.89 -6.43 12.91
C SER A 165 6.67 -7.35 11.71
N PHE A 166 5.87 -8.40 11.87
CA PHE A 166 5.41 -9.30 10.79
C PHE A 166 4.07 -9.95 11.15
N LEU A 167 3.34 -10.45 10.14
CA LEU A 167 2.04 -11.09 10.33
C LEU A 167 2.15 -12.61 10.46
N GLU A 168 1.12 -13.26 11.00
CA GLU A 168 1.03 -14.72 11.00
C GLU A 168 1.14 -15.30 9.58
N GLY A 169 1.88 -16.40 9.47
CA GLY A 169 2.20 -17.05 8.19
C GLY A 169 3.34 -16.38 7.40
N GLU A 170 3.84 -15.22 7.85
CA GLU A 170 5.04 -14.62 7.28
C GLU A 170 6.31 -15.15 7.96
N THR A 171 7.41 -15.15 7.22
CA THR A 171 8.73 -15.52 7.74
C THR A 171 9.66 -14.33 7.60
N VAL A 172 10.19 -13.86 8.72
CA VAL A 172 11.24 -12.84 8.75
C VAL A 172 12.60 -13.50 8.89
N ASN A 173 13.61 -12.86 8.31
CA ASN A 173 14.98 -13.37 8.38
C ASN A 173 15.97 -12.31 8.83
N HIS A 174 17.08 -12.78 9.41
CA HIS A 174 18.21 -11.99 9.86
C HIS A 174 19.52 -12.73 9.58
N VAL A 175 20.56 -11.99 9.23
CA VAL A 175 21.90 -12.55 8.94
C VAL A 175 22.87 -12.05 9.98
N TYR A 176 23.38 -12.95 10.81
CA TYR A 176 24.38 -12.64 11.83
C TYR A 176 25.77 -12.45 11.22
N ALA A 177 26.54 -11.49 11.72
CA ALA A 177 27.92 -11.26 11.24
C ALA A 177 28.91 -12.35 11.72
N THR A 178 28.62 -12.97 12.86
CA THR A 178 29.46 -14.01 13.47
C THR A 178 28.60 -15.20 13.88
N THR A 179 29.21 -16.38 13.90
CA THR A 179 28.57 -17.57 14.46
C THR A 179 28.64 -17.53 15.99
N GLY A 180 27.47 -17.47 16.63
CA GLY A 180 27.24 -17.87 18.04
C GLY A 180 27.89 -17.05 19.16
N THR A 181 27.15 -17.01 20.27
CA THR A 181 27.63 -17.20 21.66
C THR A 181 26.70 -18.19 22.32
#